data_AF-A0A523C950-F1
#
_entry.id   AF-A0A523C950-F1
#
_cell.length_a   1.000
_cell.length_b   1.000
_cell.length_c   1.000
_cell.angle_alpha   90.00
_cell.angle_beta   90.00
_cell.angle_gamma   90.00
#
_symmetry.space_group_name_H-M   'P 1'
#
loop_
_entity.id
_entity.type
_entity.pdbx_description
1 polymer ?
#
loop_
_entity_poly.entity_id
_entity_poly.type
_entity_poly.pdbx_seq_one_letter_code
_entity_poly.pdbx_strand_id
1 'polypeptide(L)'
;MSRKTPSDTAQLYRSLEEQARHHPVRAIKLTGTGAAPLGLLLIDDIIPAPEVASLLAGLRFPDQPRAASLGQPEGKLPDLAWLRRQLAMELAQVQQTRLPCALLLIAPSGGASLVGQAAAALAPCLHPGDLLSGFQKTGLALIMPGASVGKARKRAEEIRTILRTAASSKGTSLALGIAVCHAYETIPPDQFLALAEAELARAAKMGNDAICQSAAARAEDSCQVTVEERAQLWMQPRMSSRAAGMAA
;
A
#
# COMPACT_ATOMS: atom_id res chain seq x y z
N MET A 1 6.64 29.19 27.59
CA MET A 1 5.90 27.91 27.67
C MET A 1 5.14 27.73 26.36
N SER A 2 5.62 26.86 25.45
CA SER A 2 5.02 26.67 24.13
C SER A 2 3.81 25.74 24.25
N ARG A 3 2.61 26.29 24.17
CA ARG A 3 1.36 25.51 24.02
C ARG A 3 1.36 24.94 22.61
N LYS A 4 1.78 23.69 22.44
CA LYS A 4 1.55 22.93 21.20
C LYS A 4 0.04 22.83 21.01
N THR A 5 -0.48 23.56 20.03
CA THR A 5 -1.82 23.33 19.48
C THR A 5 -1.94 21.84 19.13
N PRO A 6 -2.97 21.13 19.60
CA PRO A 6 -3.18 19.75 19.18
C PRO A 6 -3.38 19.74 17.66
N SER A 7 -2.72 18.83 16.95
CA SER A 7 -2.85 18.73 15.49
C SER A 7 -4.32 18.53 15.11
N ASP A 8 -4.75 19.11 13.98
CA ASP A 8 -6.13 19.05 13.48
C ASP A 8 -6.70 17.62 13.46
N THR A 9 -5.84 16.62 13.25
CA THR A 9 -6.18 15.19 13.28
C THR A 9 -6.67 14.71 14.66
N ALA A 10 -6.09 15.20 15.75
CA ALA A 10 -6.49 14.82 17.11
C ALA A 10 -7.82 15.47 17.54
N GLN A 11 -8.20 16.59 16.93
CA GLN A 11 -9.52 17.18 17.09
C GLN A 11 -10.55 16.44 16.24
N LEU A 12 -10.20 16.07 15.00
CA LEU A 12 -11.04 15.26 14.12
C LEU A 12 -11.44 13.93 14.78
N TYR A 13 -10.49 13.18 15.33
CA TYR A 13 -10.81 11.89 15.98
C TYR A 13 -11.67 12.06 17.22
N ARG A 14 -11.46 13.12 18.02
CA ARG A 14 -12.33 13.42 19.16
C ARG A 14 -13.76 13.73 18.71
N SER A 15 -13.92 14.52 17.66
CA SER A 15 -15.25 14.83 17.10
C SER A 15 -15.95 13.58 16.57
N LEU A 16 -15.22 12.70 15.88
CA LEU A 16 -15.76 11.44 15.38
C LEU A 16 -16.14 10.47 16.50
N GLU A 17 -15.34 10.37 17.57
CA GLU A 17 -15.70 9.60 18.79
C GLU A 17 -16.96 10.13 19.46
N GLU A 18 -17.11 11.45 19.52
CA GLU A 18 -18.27 12.09 20.14
C GLU A 18 -19.54 11.91 19.30
N GLN A 19 -19.42 11.98 17.97
CA GLN A 19 -20.53 11.65 17.07
C GLN A 19 -20.90 10.17 17.13
N ALA A 20 -19.91 9.26 17.18
CA ALA A 20 -20.14 7.82 17.25
C ALA A 20 -21.02 7.42 18.45
N ARG A 21 -20.92 8.11 19.59
CA ARG A 21 -21.78 7.87 20.78
C ARG A 21 -23.29 8.06 20.54
N HIS A 22 -23.66 8.77 19.48
CA HIS A 22 -25.06 9.02 19.12
C HIS A 22 -25.60 8.00 18.11
N HIS A 23 -24.77 7.04 17.70
CA HIS A 23 -25.09 5.98 16.74
C HIS A 23 -24.80 4.61 17.37
N PRO A 24 -25.39 3.51 16.88
CA PRO A 24 -25.13 2.16 17.39
C PRO A 24 -23.78 1.62 16.88
N VAL A 25 -22.72 2.41 17.05
CA VAL A 25 -21.38 2.09 16.60
C VAL A 25 -20.36 2.36 17.70
N ARG A 26 -19.47 1.41 17.93
CA ARG A 26 -18.28 1.61 18.76
C ARG A 26 -17.15 2.20 17.94
N ALA A 27 -16.47 3.17 18.54
CA ALA A 27 -15.25 3.75 18.01
C ALA A 27 -14.03 3.07 18.64
N ILE A 28 -13.22 2.41 17.82
CA ILE A 28 -11.97 1.75 18.23
C ILE A 28 -10.79 2.56 17.70
N LYS A 29 -9.94 3.05 18.62
CA LYS A 29 -8.69 3.73 18.27
C LYS A 29 -7.66 2.72 17.78
N LEU A 30 -7.12 2.98 16.60
CA LEU A 30 -6.06 2.18 16.02
C LEU A 30 -4.73 2.81 16.44
N THR A 31 -4.01 2.16 17.35
CA THR A 31 -2.73 2.68 17.88
C THR A 31 -1.56 2.18 17.03
N GLY A 32 -0.65 3.09 16.69
CA GLY A 32 0.61 2.77 16.01
C GLY A 32 1.82 2.84 16.93
N THR A 33 3.02 2.87 16.34
CA THR A 33 4.29 3.06 17.08
C THR A 33 4.50 4.48 17.62
N GLY A 34 3.61 5.43 17.27
CA GLY A 34 3.63 6.81 17.75
C GLY A 34 2.56 7.13 18.78
N ALA A 35 2.65 8.32 19.39
CA ALA A 35 1.69 8.81 20.38
C ALA A 35 0.32 9.22 19.79
N ALA A 36 0.23 9.37 18.47
CA ALA A 36 -1.02 9.70 17.77
C ALA A 36 -1.69 8.42 17.23
N PRO A 37 -3.02 8.29 17.32
CA PRO A 37 -3.73 7.17 16.72
C PRO A 37 -3.56 7.19 15.19
N LEU A 38 -3.28 6.02 14.62
CA LEU A 38 -3.17 5.80 13.17
C LEU A 38 -4.51 6.00 12.46
N GLY A 39 -5.62 5.72 13.17
CA GLY A 39 -6.96 5.77 12.63
C GLY A 39 -8.02 5.56 13.70
N LEU A 40 -9.27 5.80 13.31
CA LEU A 40 -10.45 5.46 14.10
C LEU A 40 -11.31 4.49 13.28
N LEU A 41 -11.58 3.32 13.83
CA LEU A 41 -12.46 2.32 13.23
C LEU A 41 -13.84 2.41 13.88
N LEU A 42 -14.86 2.64 13.09
CA LEU A 42 -16.26 2.62 13.54
C LEU A 42 -16.86 1.27 13.19
N ILE A 43 -17.31 0.53 14.19
CA ILE A 43 -17.90 -0.80 14.02
C ILE A 43 -19.27 -0.81 14.67
N ASP A 44 -20.23 -1.44 14.01
CA ASP A 44 -21.56 -1.67 14.57
C ASP A 44 -21.49 -2.44 15.90
N ASP A 45 -22.25 -1.99 16.89
CA ASP A 45 -22.30 -2.58 18.23
C ASP A 45 -22.89 -4.00 18.23
N ILE A 46 -23.60 -4.39 17.16
CA ILE A 46 -24.12 -5.75 17.01
C ILE A 46 -23.04 -6.81 16.78
N ILE A 47 -21.82 -6.40 16.36
CA ILE A 47 -20.77 -7.37 16.05
C ILE A 47 -20.15 -7.91 17.35
N PRO A 48 -20.08 -9.24 17.56
CA PRO A 48 -19.48 -9.82 18.75
C PRO A 48 -18.01 -9.42 18.94
N ALA A 49 -17.59 -9.24 20.20
CA ALA A 49 -16.21 -8.96 20.57
C ALA A 49 -15.15 -9.92 19.96
N PRO A 50 -15.35 -11.26 19.91
CA PRO A 50 -14.35 -12.15 19.30
C PRO A 50 -14.23 -11.98 17.79
N GLU A 51 -15.33 -11.67 17.10
CA GLU A 51 -15.33 -11.41 15.66
C GLU A 51 -14.64 -10.08 15.37
N VAL A 52 -14.83 -9.07 16.22
CA VAL A 52 -14.05 -7.82 16.14
C VAL A 52 -12.59 -8.01 16.50
N ALA A 53 -12.25 -8.85 17.47
CA ALA A 53 -10.85 -9.18 17.73
C ALA A 53 -10.22 -9.89 16.51
N SER A 54 -10.96 -10.76 15.82
CA SER A 54 -10.51 -11.42 14.59
C SER A 54 -10.37 -10.42 13.43
N LEU A 55 -11.33 -9.51 13.24
CA LEU A 55 -11.25 -8.42 12.26
C LEU A 55 -10.10 -7.47 12.56
N LEU A 56 -9.89 -7.09 13.83
CA LEU A 56 -8.75 -6.26 14.25
C LEU A 56 -7.41 -6.98 14.07
N ALA A 57 -7.35 -8.28 14.32
CA ALA A 57 -6.17 -9.10 14.04
C ALA A 57 -5.93 -9.28 12.53
N GLY A 58 -7.00 -9.28 11.72
CA GLY A 58 -6.97 -9.31 10.27
C GLY A 58 -6.73 -7.93 9.63
N LEU A 59 -7.01 -6.85 10.36
CA LEU A 59 -6.76 -5.47 9.95
C LEU A 59 -5.25 -5.24 9.96
N ARG A 60 -4.68 -5.46 8.78
CA ARG A 60 -3.28 -5.19 8.49
C ARG A 60 -3.10 -3.69 8.36
N PHE A 61 -2.55 -3.06 9.39
CA PHE A 61 -2.16 -1.66 9.31
C PHE A 61 -0.90 -1.54 8.45
N PRO A 62 -0.88 -0.67 7.43
CA PRO A 62 0.32 -0.41 6.63
C PRO A 62 1.51 0.12 7.46
N ASP A 63 1.26 0.54 8.71
CA ASP A 63 2.28 1.04 9.65
C ASP A 63 2.61 0.06 10.80
N GLN A 64 2.02 -1.15 10.84
CA GLN A 64 2.43 -2.15 11.84
C GLN A 64 3.70 -2.85 11.36
N PRO A 65 4.87 -2.65 12.01
CA PRO A 65 6.14 -3.25 11.63
C PRO A 65 5.98 -4.76 11.43
N ARG A 66 5.87 -5.19 10.17
CA ARG A 66 6.32 -6.54 9.83
C ARG A 66 7.82 -6.50 10.07
N ALA A 67 8.33 -7.48 10.82
CA ALA A 67 9.67 -7.94 10.52
C ALA A 67 9.67 -8.24 9.02
N ALA A 68 10.48 -7.52 8.25
CA ALA A 68 10.71 -7.86 6.85
C ALA A 68 10.94 -9.36 6.84
N SER A 69 10.02 -10.11 6.22
CA SER A 69 10.20 -11.53 6.06
C SER A 69 11.24 -11.71 4.97
N LEU A 70 12.49 -11.37 5.30
CA LEU A 70 13.66 -11.90 4.64
C LEU A 70 13.52 -13.41 4.81
N GLY A 71 13.02 -14.07 3.78
CA GLY A 71 12.80 -15.50 3.82
C GLY A 71 14.08 -16.21 4.21
N GLN A 72 13.95 -17.18 5.11
CA GLN A 72 14.97 -18.11 5.59
C GLN A 72 16.13 -17.48 6.40
N PRO A 73 16.58 -18.16 7.48
CA PRO A 73 17.68 -17.71 8.34
C PRO A 73 19.07 -17.69 7.66
N GLU A 74 19.16 -17.98 6.36
CA GLU A 74 20.43 -18.12 5.63
C GLU A 74 20.87 -16.87 4.83
N GLY A 75 20.22 -15.71 5.00
CA GLY A 75 20.64 -14.47 4.32
C GLY A 75 20.48 -14.50 2.79
N LYS A 76 19.75 -15.49 2.25
CA LYS A 76 19.43 -15.61 0.83
C LYS A 76 18.04 -15.06 0.57
N LEU A 77 17.92 -14.14 -0.39
CA LEU A 77 16.62 -13.59 -0.76
C LEU A 77 15.66 -14.68 -1.27
N PRO A 78 14.35 -14.55 -1.00
CA PRO A 78 13.34 -15.39 -1.60
C PRO A 78 13.41 -15.40 -3.13
N ASP A 79 13.02 -16.51 -3.74
CA ASP A 79 13.07 -16.71 -5.19
C ASP A 79 11.80 -16.24 -5.92
N LEU A 80 11.81 -16.37 -7.25
CA LEU A 80 10.69 -15.99 -8.11
C LEU A 80 9.40 -16.79 -7.80
N ALA A 81 9.52 -18.05 -7.36
CA ALA A 81 8.36 -18.85 -7.00
C ALA A 81 7.70 -18.35 -5.72
N TRP A 82 8.49 -17.90 -4.75
CA TRP A 82 7.99 -17.19 -3.58
C TRP A 82 7.33 -15.86 -3.97
N LEU A 83 7.97 -15.06 -4.82
CA LEU A 83 7.42 -13.77 -5.30
C LEU A 83 6.03 -13.95 -5.93
N ARG A 84 5.88 -14.91 -6.84
CA ARG A 84 4.58 -15.19 -7.50
C ARG A 84 3.49 -15.57 -6.52
N ARG A 85 3.81 -16.40 -5.51
CA ARG A 85 2.86 -16.75 -4.44
C ARG A 85 2.44 -15.54 -3.63
N GLN A 86 3.39 -14.69 -3.25
CA GLN A 86 3.07 -13.48 -2.49
C GLN A 86 2.26 -12.47 -3.31
N LEU A 87 2.57 -12.30 -4.60
CA LEU A 87 1.76 -11.48 -5.50
C LEU A 87 0.32 -11.99 -5.59
N ALA A 88 0.11 -13.30 -5.72
CA ALA A 88 -1.24 -13.87 -5.72
C ALA A 88 -1.99 -13.58 -4.42
N MET A 89 -1.33 -13.72 -3.27
CA MET A 89 -1.92 -13.41 -1.96
C MET A 89 -2.27 -11.93 -1.82
N GLU A 90 -1.35 -11.03 -2.17
CA GLU A 90 -1.57 -9.59 -2.04
C GLU A 90 -2.61 -9.07 -3.05
N LEU A 91 -2.67 -9.61 -4.27
CA LEU A 91 -3.74 -9.26 -5.22
C LEU A 91 -5.12 -9.77 -4.79
N ALA A 92 -5.20 -10.96 -4.17
CA ALA A 92 -6.44 -11.39 -3.52
C ALA A 92 -6.82 -10.44 -2.36
N GLN A 93 -5.84 -9.95 -1.60
CA GLN A 93 -6.07 -8.97 -0.53
C GLN A 93 -6.55 -7.61 -1.06
N VAL A 94 -6.04 -7.17 -2.22
CA VAL A 94 -6.49 -5.94 -2.90
C VAL A 94 -7.99 -6.01 -3.22
N GLN A 95 -8.48 -7.18 -3.66
CA GLN A 95 -9.92 -7.38 -3.90
C GLN A 95 -10.74 -7.27 -2.61
N GLN A 96 -10.24 -7.84 -1.51
CA GLN A 96 -10.95 -7.88 -0.23
C GLN A 96 -10.94 -6.53 0.52
N THR A 97 -9.79 -5.86 0.56
CA THR A 97 -9.58 -4.66 1.41
C THR A 97 -9.80 -3.35 0.66
N ARG A 98 -9.90 -3.42 -0.67
CA ARG A 98 -9.90 -2.27 -1.57
C ARG A 98 -8.63 -1.41 -1.53
N LEU A 99 -7.58 -1.85 -0.82
CA LEU A 99 -6.29 -1.17 -0.78
C LEU A 99 -5.48 -1.52 -2.04
N PRO A 100 -4.77 -0.56 -2.66
CA PRO A 100 -3.94 -0.83 -3.83
C PRO A 100 -2.70 -1.64 -3.45
N CYS A 101 -2.07 -2.29 -4.43
CA CYS A 101 -0.78 -2.95 -4.25
C CYS A 101 0.16 -2.51 -5.37
N ALA A 102 1.40 -2.15 -5.01
CA ALA A 102 2.42 -1.81 -5.98
C ALA A 102 3.52 -2.86 -6.00
N LEU A 103 4.06 -3.12 -7.19
CA LEU A 103 5.22 -3.95 -7.42
C LEU A 103 6.31 -3.08 -8.05
N LEU A 104 7.45 -3.02 -7.38
CA LEU A 104 8.65 -2.36 -7.88
C LEU A 104 9.70 -3.42 -8.25
N LEU A 105 10.15 -3.41 -9.49
CA LEU A 105 11.29 -4.20 -9.95
C LEU A 105 12.51 -3.30 -10.10
N ILE A 106 13.66 -3.79 -9.68
CA ILE A 106 14.92 -3.06 -9.65
C ILE A 106 15.99 -3.90 -10.34
N ALA A 107 16.66 -3.33 -11.34
CA ALA A 107 17.78 -3.96 -12.02
C ALA A 107 19.02 -3.05 -11.97
N PRO A 108 20.01 -3.35 -11.10
CA PRO A 108 21.31 -2.70 -11.16
C PRO A 108 22.16 -3.23 -12.32
N SER A 109 22.81 -2.33 -13.06
CA SER A 109 23.79 -2.69 -14.09
C SER A 109 25.17 -2.91 -13.44
N GLY A 110 25.63 -4.16 -13.40
CA GLY A 110 26.98 -4.47 -12.90
C GLY A 110 27.17 -5.82 -12.22
N GLY A 111 26.22 -6.76 -12.40
CA GLY A 111 26.39 -8.16 -11.99
C GLY A 111 25.71 -8.54 -10.67
N ALA A 112 25.70 -9.83 -10.37
CA ALA A 112 24.94 -10.41 -9.24
C ALA A 112 25.41 -9.93 -7.85
N SER A 113 26.68 -9.51 -7.70
CA SER A 113 27.21 -8.98 -6.43
C SER A 113 26.53 -7.68 -6.00
N LEU A 114 26.06 -6.86 -6.94
CA LEU A 114 25.33 -5.62 -6.66
C LEU A 114 23.93 -5.87 -6.12
N VAL A 115 23.31 -7.01 -6.46
CA VAL A 115 21.97 -7.37 -5.96
C VAL A 115 22.00 -7.59 -4.46
N GLY A 116 23.02 -8.30 -3.96
CA GLY A 116 23.20 -8.52 -2.53
C GLY A 116 23.45 -7.21 -1.76
N GLN A 117 24.30 -6.33 -2.31
CA GLN A 117 24.55 -5.00 -1.74
C GLN A 117 23.30 -4.11 -1.76
N ALA A 118 22.56 -4.11 -2.87
CA ALA A 118 21.32 -3.39 -3.00
C ALA A 118 20.28 -3.88 -1.98
N ALA A 119 20.12 -5.19 -1.83
CA ALA A 119 19.20 -5.76 -0.85
C ALA A 119 19.57 -5.39 0.59
N ALA A 120 20.87 -5.47 0.93
CA ALA A 120 21.36 -5.08 2.25
C ALA A 120 21.14 -3.58 2.54
N ALA A 121 21.34 -2.72 1.53
CA ALA A 121 21.09 -1.28 1.63
C ALA A 121 19.60 -0.95 1.78
N LEU A 122 18.71 -1.75 1.17
CA LEU A 122 17.27 -1.53 1.23
C LEU A 122 16.60 -2.08 2.48
N ALA A 123 17.11 -3.17 3.04
CA ALA A 123 16.56 -3.82 4.23
C ALA A 123 16.19 -2.86 5.38
N PRO A 124 17.04 -1.90 5.80
CA PRO A 124 16.70 -0.98 6.88
C PRO A 124 15.66 0.10 6.50
N CYS A 125 15.35 0.25 5.21
CA CYS A 125 14.46 1.28 4.68
C CYS A 125 13.10 0.73 4.22
N LEU A 126 12.88 -0.58 4.35
CA LEU A 126 11.62 -1.22 4.03
C LEU A 126 10.53 -0.77 5.00
N HIS A 127 9.37 -0.42 4.46
CA HIS A 127 8.23 -0.12 5.29
C HIS A 127 7.67 -1.41 5.89
N PRO A 128 7.00 -1.30 7.04
CA PRO A 128 6.15 -2.35 7.52
C PRO A 128 5.22 -2.92 6.44
N GLY A 129 5.23 -4.24 6.24
CA GLY A 129 4.38 -4.88 5.22
C GLY A 129 5.08 -5.13 3.90
N ASP A 130 6.14 -4.38 3.57
CA ASP A 130 6.93 -4.53 2.35
C ASP A 130 7.53 -5.94 2.26
N LEU A 131 7.51 -6.51 1.05
CA LEU A 131 8.04 -7.84 0.77
C LEU A 131 9.15 -7.75 -0.28
N LEU A 132 10.39 -7.99 0.14
CA LEU A 132 11.56 -7.98 -0.73
C LEU A 132 11.94 -9.41 -1.15
N SER A 133 12.23 -9.59 -2.43
CA SER A 133 12.68 -10.86 -3.02
C SER A 133 13.73 -10.65 -4.11
N GLY A 134 14.44 -11.72 -4.43
CA GLY A 134 15.29 -11.77 -5.61
C GLY A 134 14.42 -11.88 -6.85
N PHE A 135 14.74 -11.08 -7.86
CA PHE A 135 14.05 -11.09 -9.14
C PHE A 135 15.02 -11.42 -10.26
N GLN A 136 14.75 -12.51 -10.97
CA GLN A 136 15.68 -13.07 -11.96
C GLN A 136 17.07 -13.31 -11.34
N LYS A 137 18.14 -13.35 -12.15
CA LYS A 137 19.52 -13.58 -11.66
C LYS A 137 20.21 -12.32 -11.15
N THR A 138 19.70 -11.14 -11.50
CA THR A 138 20.42 -9.86 -11.32
C THR A 138 19.54 -8.71 -10.84
N GLY A 139 18.31 -8.98 -10.38
CA GLY A 139 17.37 -7.95 -9.96
C GLY A 139 16.76 -8.20 -8.58
N LEU A 140 16.00 -7.22 -8.11
CA LEU A 140 15.20 -7.27 -6.90
C LEU A 140 13.74 -6.97 -7.24
N ALA A 141 12.83 -7.56 -6.49
CA ALA A 141 11.41 -7.25 -6.52
C ALA A 141 10.93 -6.86 -5.12
N LEU A 142 10.21 -5.75 -5.04
CA LEU A 142 9.60 -5.22 -3.83
C LEU A 142 8.09 -5.11 -4.03
N ILE A 143 7.32 -5.88 -3.26
CA ILE A 143 5.88 -5.71 -3.15
C ILE A 143 5.60 -4.70 -2.04
N MET A 144 4.78 -3.70 -2.33
CA MET A 144 4.36 -2.64 -1.41
C MET A 144 2.83 -2.68 -1.28
N PRO A 145 2.29 -3.47 -0.34
CA PRO A 145 0.85 -3.50 -0.06
C PRO A 145 0.37 -2.12 0.42
N GLY A 146 -0.82 -1.71 -0.02
CA GLY A 146 -1.41 -0.40 0.31
C GLY A 146 -0.81 0.79 -0.44
N ALA A 147 0.20 0.59 -1.29
CA ALA A 147 0.85 1.68 -2.02
C ALA A 147 0.07 2.06 -3.28
N SER A 148 -0.43 3.30 -3.32
CA SER A 148 -0.98 3.93 -4.52
C SER A 148 0.13 4.38 -5.47
N VAL A 149 -0.22 4.76 -6.70
CA VAL A 149 0.73 5.23 -7.73
C VAL A 149 1.67 6.33 -7.21
N GLY A 150 1.13 7.36 -6.56
CA GLY A 150 1.94 8.45 -6.01
C GLY A 150 2.91 8.00 -4.91
N LYS A 151 2.44 7.13 -4.01
CA LYS A 151 3.27 6.56 -2.94
C LYS A 151 4.36 5.65 -3.50
N ALA A 152 4.01 4.76 -4.42
CA ALA A 152 4.94 3.83 -5.07
C ALA A 152 6.04 4.58 -5.83
N ARG A 153 5.69 5.64 -6.58
CA ARG A 153 6.67 6.48 -7.28
C ARG A 153 7.62 7.18 -6.32
N LYS A 154 7.09 7.79 -5.25
CA LYS A 154 7.91 8.44 -4.23
C LYS A 154 8.88 7.45 -3.57
N ARG A 155 8.40 6.25 -3.24
CA ARG A 155 9.22 5.17 -2.68
C ARG A 155 10.31 4.72 -3.65
N ALA A 156 10.00 4.59 -4.94
CA ALA A 156 11.00 4.23 -5.95
C ALA A 156 12.11 5.30 -6.07
N GLU A 157 11.77 6.58 -5.94
CA GLU A 157 12.75 7.68 -5.93
C GLU A 157 13.67 7.66 -4.70
N GLU A 158 13.12 7.38 -3.52
CA GLU A 158 13.88 7.18 -2.28
C GLU A 158 14.86 5.99 -2.42
N ILE A 159 14.33 4.85 -2.89
CA ILE A 159 15.10 3.62 -3.16
C ILE A 159 16.22 3.88 -4.16
N ARG A 160 15.94 4.57 -5.26
CA ARG A 160 16.96 4.95 -6.25
C ARG A 160 18.10 5.75 -5.61
N THR A 161 17.77 6.69 -4.74
CA THR A 161 18.76 7.53 -4.05
C THR A 161 19.62 6.71 -3.09
N ILE A 162 19.00 5.82 -2.31
CA ILE A 162 19.70 4.90 -1.40
C ILE A 162 20.65 4.01 -2.18
N LEU A 163 20.16 3.39 -3.26
CA LEU A 163 20.93 2.46 -4.07
C LEU A 163 22.09 3.13 -4.79
N ARG A 164 21.91 4.35 -5.32
CA ARG A 164 23.02 5.13 -5.88
C ARG A 164 24.13 5.38 -4.86
N THR A 165 23.74 5.72 -3.63
CA THR A 165 24.69 5.99 -2.55
C THR A 165 25.46 4.73 -2.16
N ALA A 166 24.76 3.60 -2.04
CA ALA A 166 25.36 2.30 -1.74
C ALA A 166 26.22 1.76 -2.88
N ALA A 167 25.82 2.02 -4.14
CA ALA A 167 26.46 1.44 -5.32
C ALA A 167 27.76 2.13 -5.73
N SER A 168 28.16 3.26 -5.10
CA SER A 168 29.38 4.13 -5.13
C SER A 168 30.50 3.97 -6.19
N SER A 169 30.57 2.85 -6.91
CA SER A 169 31.28 2.64 -8.15
C SER A 169 30.79 3.55 -9.28
N LYS A 170 31.71 4.27 -9.92
CA LYS A 170 31.45 4.97 -11.19
C LYS A 170 30.92 3.98 -12.23
N GLY A 171 29.72 4.19 -12.76
CA GLY A 171 29.16 3.42 -13.88
C GLY A 171 28.04 2.44 -13.55
N THR A 172 27.55 2.40 -12.30
CA THR A 172 26.32 1.66 -11.96
C THR A 172 25.09 2.48 -12.35
N SER A 173 24.37 2.04 -13.38
CA SER A 173 23.03 2.50 -13.72
C SER A 173 21.99 1.59 -13.05
N LEU A 174 20.87 2.18 -12.65
CA LEU A 174 19.71 1.49 -12.12
C LEU A 174 18.56 1.58 -13.15
N ALA A 175 17.77 0.53 -13.27
CA ALA A 175 16.48 0.60 -13.94
C ALA A 175 15.40 0.19 -12.95
N LEU A 176 14.35 1.00 -12.85
CA LEU A 176 13.22 0.75 -11.96
C LEU A 176 11.91 0.70 -12.75
N GLY A 177 11.18 -0.40 -12.62
CA GLY A 177 9.85 -0.58 -13.21
C GLY A 177 8.79 -0.70 -12.13
N ILE A 178 7.73 0.11 -12.21
CA ILE A 178 6.64 0.13 -11.23
C ILE A 178 5.34 -0.31 -11.89
N ALA A 179 4.68 -1.30 -11.31
CA ALA A 179 3.30 -1.65 -11.59
C ALA A 179 2.42 -1.36 -10.37
N VAL A 180 1.22 -0.82 -10.56
CA VAL A 180 0.25 -0.62 -9.48
C VAL A 180 -1.09 -1.25 -9.85
N CYS A 181 -1.62 -2.06 -8.94
CA CYS A 181 -2.92 -2.71 -9.04
C CYS A 181 -3.90 -2.05 -8.09
N HIS A 182 -5.09 -1.72 -8.60
CA HIS A 182 -6.21 -1.18 -7.82
C HIS A 182 -7.31 -2.23 -7.68
N ALA A 183 -8.17 -2.05 -6.68
CA ALA A 183 -9.18 -3.03 -6.28
C ALA A 183 -10.26 -3.33 -7.30
N TYR A 184 -10.53 -2.39 -8.21
CA TYR A 184 -11.51 -2.55 -9.28
C TYR A 184 -10.93 -3.16 -10.55
N GLU A 185 -9.61 -3.34 -10.58
CA GLU A 185 -8.84 -3.65 -11.78
C GLU A 185 -7.78 -4.72 -11.47
N THR A 186 -8.18 -5.71 -10.69
CA THR A 186 -7.28 -6.81 -10.35
C THR A 186 -7.07 -7.71 -11.54
N ILE A 187 -5.86 -7.66 -12.08
CA ILE A 187 -5.39 -8.56 -13.12
C ILE A 187 -4.74 -9.80 -12.50
N PRO A 188 -4.63 -10.92 -13.25
CA PRO A 188 -3.91 -12.10 -12.79
C PRO A 188 -2.46 -11.78 -12.35
N PRO A 189 -1.90 -12.48 -11.34
CA PRO A 189 -0.57 -12.19 -10.81
C PRO A 189 0.54 -12.21 -11.87
N ASP A 190 0.46 -13.14 -12.82
CA ASP A 190 1.43 -13.22 -13.92
C ASP A 190 1.34 -12.03 -14.87
N GLN A 191 0.13 -11.50 -15.11
CA GLN A 191 -0.05 -10.29 -15.91
C GLN A 191 0.44 -9.04 -15.16
N PHE A 192 0.24 -8.99 -13.84
CA PHE A 192 0.76 -7.90 -13.00
C PHE A 192 2.29 -7.88 -12.97
N LEU A 193 2.91 -9.05 -12.86
CA LEU A 193 4.36 -9.19 -12.97
C LEU A 193 4.85 -8.76 -14.36
N ALA A 194 4.20 -9.22 -15.43
CA ALA A 194 4.54 -8.85 -16.81
C ALA A 194 4.43 -7.33 -17.06
N LEU A 195 3.46 -6.65 -16.43
CA LEU A 195 3.34 -5.20 -16.48
C LEU A 195 4.59 -4.53 -15.88
N ALA A 196 5.01 -4.98 -14.68
CA ALA A 196 6.19 -4.44 -14.02
C ALA A 196 7.47 -4.72 -14.82
N GLU A 197 7.58 -5.90 -15.45
CA GLU A 197 8.69 -6.27 -16.33
C GLU A 197 8.76 -5.38 -17.57
N ALA A 198 7.61 -5.07 -18.18
CA ALA A 198 7.55 -4.15 -19.31
C ALA A 198 8.01 -2.74 -18.94
N GLU A 199 7.63 -2.24 -17.74
CA GLU A 199 8.14 -0.97 -17.23
C GLU A 199 9.64 -1.01 -16.95
N LEU A 200 10.14 -2.10 -16.35
CA LEU A 200 11.57 -2.26 -16.09
C LEU A 200 12.36 -2.26 -17.40
N ALA A 201 11.89 -2.98 -18.42
CA ALA A 201 12.49 -3.00 -19.74
C ALA A 201 12.47 -1.62 -20.41
N ARG A 202 11.40 -0.83 -20.20
CA ARG A 202 11.30 0.55 -20.69
C ARG A 202 12.31 1.46 -19.99
N ALA A 203 12.43 1.35 -18.66
CA ALA A 203 13.42 2.08 -17.87
C ALA A 203 14.85 1.74 -18.29
N ALA A 204 15.14 0.45 -18.52
CA ALA A 204 16.45 0.01 -18.99
C ALA A 204 16.80 0.60 -20.38
N LYS A 205 15.84 0.72 -21.29
CA LYS A 205 16.03 1.33 -22.62
C LYS A 205 16.27 2.84 -22.57
N MET A 206 15.66 3.54 -21.61
CA MET A 206 15.85 4.98 -21.44
C MET A 206 17.27 5.33 -20.95
N GLY A 207 17.97 4.36 -20.34
CA GLY A 207 19.27 4.58 -19.72
C GLY A 207 19.18 5.51 -18.50
N ASN A 208 20.31 5.72 -17.82
CA ASN A 208 20.49 6.75 -16.79
C ASN A 208 19.49 6.72 -15.61
N ASP A 209 19.46 5.63 -14.83
CA ASP A 209 18.71 5.63 -13.55
C ASP A 209 17.21 5.94 -13.70
N ALA A 210 16.62 5.49 -14.81
CA ALA A 210 15.24 5.78 -15.15
C ALA A 210 14.25 5.01 -14.26
N ILE A 211 13.11 5.65 -14.02
CA ILE A 211 11.94 5.05 -13.39
C ILE A 211 10.79 5.11 -14.39
N CYS A 212 10.24 3.95 -14.73
CA CYS A 212 9.03 3.84 -15.54
C CYS A 212 7.90 3.24 -14.70
N GLN A 213 6.67 3.67 -14.96
CA GLN A 213 5.51 3.25 -14.19
C GLN A 213 4.30 3.03 -15.10
N SER A 214 3.48 2.05 -14.72
CA SER A 214 2.13 1.84 -15.24
C SER A 214 1.19 1.43 -14.13
N ALA A 215 -0.07 1.83 -14.25
CA ALA A 215 -1.18 1.26 -13.50
C ALA A 215 -1.83 0.15 -14.35
N ALA A 216 -2.38 -0.88 -13.68
CA ALA A 216 -3.02 -2.02 -14.34
C ALA A 216 -4.19 -1.63 -15.26
N ALA A 217 -4.77 -0.43 -15.11
CA ALA A 217 -5.56 0.21 -16.17
C ALA A 217 -5.46 1.75 -16.21
N ARG A 218 -5.98 2.29 -17.32
CA ARG A 218 -5.87 3.69 -17.80
C ARG A 218 -7.01 4.61 -17.32
N ALA A 219 -7.87 4.18 -16.41
CA ALA A 219 -8.95 5.04 -15.93
C ALA A 219 -8.38 6.07 -14.95
N GLU A 220 -8.07 7.25 -15.49
CA GLU A 220 -8.00 8.49 -14.72
C GLU A 220 -9.37 8.73 -14.08
N ASP A 221 -9.67 8.06 -12.97
CA ASP A 221 -10.73 8.50 -12.08
C ASP A 221 -10.37 8.10 -10.65
N SER A 222 -9.94 9.13 -9.94
CA SER A 222 -9.49 9.19 -8.55
C SER A 222 -10.56 8.87 -7.50
N CYS A 223 -11.53 8.02 -7.83
CA CYS A 223 -12.52 7.55 -6.90
C CYS A 223 -12.32 6.06 -6.68
N GLN A 224 -11.90 5.72 -5.46
CA GLN A 224 -11.86 4.35 -4.95
C GLN A 224 -13.28 3.76 -4.74
N VAL A 225 -14.26 4.21 -5.52
CA VAL A 225 -15.69 3.90 -5.40
C VAL A 225 -16.21 3.77 -6.81
N THR A 226 -16.84 2.64 -7.15
CA THR A 226 -17.39 2.45 -8.51
C THR A 226 -18.48 3.48 -8.81
N VAL A 227 -18.84 3.64 -10.09
CA VAL A 227 -19.95 4.51 -10.49
C VAL A 227 -21.25 4.04 -9.83
N GLU A 228 -21.42 2.74 -9.68
CA GLU A 228 -22.57 2.11 -9.03
C GLU A 228 -22.58 2.35 -7.52
N GLU A 229 -21.45 2.21 -6.84
CA GLU A 229 -21.31 2.49 -5.40
C GLU A 229 -21.52 4.00 -5.12
N ARG A 230 -21.06 4.88 -6.02
CA ARG A 230 -21.32 6.33 -5.93
C ARG A 230 -22.80 6.64 -6.09
N ALA A 231 -23.49 5.97 -7.01
CA ALA A 231 -24.93 6.11 -7.17
C ALA A 231 -25.69 5.66 -5.91
N GLN A 232 -25.25 4.57 -5.27
CA GLN A 232 -25.86 4.07 -4.02
C GLN A 232 -25.60 5.02 -2.83
N LEU A 233 -24.40 5.60 -2.73
CA LEU A 233 -24.06 6.55 -1.66
C LEU A 233 -24.81 7.89 -1.79
N TRP A 234 -25.22 8.27 -3.01
CA TRP A 234 -25.89 9.55 -3.29
C TRP A 234 -27.41 9.41 -3.50
N MET A 235 -27.93 8.19 -3.51
CA MET A 235 -29.35 7.93 -3.34
C MET A 235 -29.72 8.14 -1.87
N GLN A 236 -29.88 9.40 -1.45
CA GLN A 236 -30.65 9.64 -0.24
C GLN A 236 -32.07 9.07 -0.46
N PRO A 237 -32.61 8.26 0.47
CA PRO A 237 -34.04 8.05 0.49
C PRO A 237 -34.65 9.44 0.66
N ARG A 238 -35.40 9.91 -0.33
CA ARG A 238 -36.24 11.10 -0.16
C ARG A 238 -37.16 10.79 1.02
N MET A 239 -36.79 11.25 2.21
CA MET A 239 -37.73 11.31 3.31
C MET A 239 -38.86 12.20 2.84
N SER A 240 -40.00 11.60 2.56
CA SER A 240 -41.25 12.30 2.40
C SER A 240 -41.63 12.91 3.74
N SER A 241 -41.00 14.01 4.12
CA SER A 241 -41.49 14.87 5.21
C SER A 241 -42.70 15.64 4.70
N ARG A 242 -43.84 14.96 4.59
CA ARG A 242 -45.13 15.65 4.71
C ARG A 242 -45.55 15.57 6.17
N ALA A 243 -44.98 16.49 6.95
CA ALA A 243 -45.67 17.01 8.12
C ALA A 243 -46.96 17.66 7.62
N ALA A 244 -48.07 16.93 7.64
CA ALA A 244 -49.39 17.52 7.71
C ALA A 244 -49.62 17.91 9.17
N GLY A 245 -48.99 19.01 9.57
CA GLY A 245 -49.35 19.73 10.79
C GLY A 245 -50.62 20.52 10.52
N MET A 246 -51.62 20.27 11.37
CA MET A 246 -52.79 21.06 11.71
C MET A 246 -52.80 22.53 11.24
N ALA A 247 -53.91 22.92 10.59
CA ALA A 247 -54.52 24.25 10.73
C ALA A 247 -56.00 24.17 10.31
N ALA A 248 -56.88 24.03 11.31
CA ALA A 248 -58.23 24.60 11.47
C ALA A 248 -59.00 23.81 12.54
#